data_AF-A8FHW9-F1
#
_entry.id   AF-A8FHW9-F1
#
_cell.length_a   1.000
_cell.length_b   1.000
_cell.length_c   1.000
_cell.angle_alpha   90.00
_cell.angle_beta   90.00
_cell.angle_gamma   90.00
#
_symmetry.space_group_name_H-M   'P 1'
#
loop_
_entity.id
_entity.type
_entity.pdbx_description
1 polymer ?
#
loop_
_entity_poly.entity_id
_entity_poly.type
_entity_poly.pdbx_seq_one_letter_code
_entity_poly.pdbx_strand_id
1 'polypeptide(L)'
;MSIVDQLHDQTLKMAAEITANPQSDTLVEDFDAFLIERDELMRDIQHELTDQEKEKIKEIIQTDQQMAKQLTVIQNGIKADIQAIQKKKTKQLNYQNPYQPMTSDGVYYDKRK
;
A
#
# COMPACT_ATOMS: atom_id res chain seq x y z
N MET A 1 8.57 -2.27 -30.78
CA MET A 1 8.67 -1.49 -29.53
C MET A 1 9.73 -2.18 -28.68
N SER A 2 10.70 -1.47 -28.13
CA SER A 2 11.71 -2.11 -27.27
C SER A 2 11.05 -2.64 -25.99
N ILE A 3 11.62 -3.68 -25.38
CA ILE A 3 11.19 -4.20 -24.07
C ILE A 3 11.29 -3.09 -23.01
N VAL A 4 12.31 -2.23 -23.12
CA VAL A 4 12.47 -1.07 -22.24
C VAL A 4 11.36 -0.05 -22.45
N ASP A 5 10.87 0.12 -23.68
CA ASP A 5 9.72 0.99 -23.96
C ASP A 5 8.45 0.44 -23.31
N GLN A 6 8.25 -0.88 -23.36
CA GLN A 6 7.09 -1.55 -22.76
C GLN A 6 7.11 -1.41 -21.23
N LEU A 7 8.28 -1.65 -20.61
CA LEU A 7 8.47 -1.46 -19.17
C LEU A 7 8.20 -0.02 -18.75
N HIS A 8 8.69 0.95 -19.53
CA HIS A 8 8.46 2.36 -19.27
C HIS A 8 6.98 2.72 -19.35
N ASP A 9 6.27 2.26 -20.39
CA ASP A 9 4.84 2.50 -20.56
C ASP A 9 3.99 1.87 -19.45
N GLN A 10 4.25 0.60 -19.10
CA GLN A 10 3.56 -0.07 -17.98
C GLN A 10 3.83 0.63 -16.64
N THR A 11 5.07 1.07 -16.40
CA THR A 11 5.43 1.79 -15.16
C THR A 11 4.67 3.11 -15.06
N LEU A 12 4.62 3.90 -16.15
CA LEU A 12 3.86 5.14 -16.17
C LEU A 12 2.35 4.90 -16.00
N LYS A 13 1.81 3.86 -16.65
CA LYS A 13 0.40 3.49 -16.53
C LYS A 13 0.05 3.15 -15.08
N MET A 14 0.85 2.31 -14.42
CA MET A 14 0.62 1.94 -13.03
C MET A 14 0.80 3.13 -12.08
N ALA A 15 1.79 3.99 -12.31
CA ALA A 15 1.95 5.22 -11.53
C ALA A 15 0.74 6.16 -11.64
N ALA A 16 0.18 6.30 -12.84
CA ALA A 16 -1.03 7.08 -13.07
C ALA A 16 -2.25 6.46 -12.38
N GLU A 17 -2.38 5.13 -12.41
CA GLU A 17 -3.47 4.40 -11.76
C GLU A 17 -3.45 4.53 -10.23
N ILE A 18 -2.28 4.34 -9.60
CA ILE A 18 -2.08 4.55 -8.15
C ILE A 18 -2.46 5.99 -7.77
N THR A 19 -2.09 6.97 -8.60
CA THR A 19 -2.38 8.39 -8.35
C THR A 19 -3.86 8.72 -8.53
N ALA A 20 -4.50 8.15 -9.55
CA ALA A 20 -5.91 8.43 -9.87
C ALA A 20 -6.88 7.74 -8.89
N ASN A 21 -6.61 6.48 -8.54
CA ASN A 21 -7.52 5.64 -7.76
C ASN A 21 -6.81 4.99 -6.56
N PRO A 22 -6.28 5.78 -5.60
CA PRO A 22 -5.52 5.25 -4.46
C PRO A 22 -6.34 4.42 -3.47
N GLN A 23 -7.66 4.34 -3.65
CA GLN A 23 -8.61 3.61 -2.82
C GLN A 23 -9.37 2.55 -3.64
N SER A 24 -8.88 2.18 -4.83
CA SER A 24 -9.50 1.11 -5.60
C SER A 24 -9.47 -0.20 -4.81
N ASP A 25 -10.60 -0.90 -4.75
CA ASP A 25 -10.69 -2.23 -4.14
C ASP A 25 -9.83 -3.26 -4.87
N THR A 26 -9.47 -3.01 -6.13
CA THR A 26 -8.63 -3.87 -6.96
C THR A 26 -7.16 -3.47 -6.97
N LEU A 27 -6.76 -2.41 -6.26
CA LEU A 27 -5.42 -1.84 -6.38
C LEU A 27 -4.31 -2.84 -6.05
N VAL A 28 -4.54 -3.74 -5.09
CA VAL A 28 -3.54 -4.74 -4.70
C VAL A 28 -3.41 -5.80 -5.79
N GLU A 29 -4.53 -6.32 -6.29
CA GLU A 29 -4.56 -7.30 -7.36
C GLU A 29 -3.97 -6.75 -8.67
N ASP A 30 -4.33 -5.53 -9.05
CA ASP A 30 -3.83 -4.86 -10.25
C ASP A 30 -2.32 -4.59 -10.13
N PHE A 31 -1.85 -4.21 -8.94
CA PHE A 31 -0.43 -4.01 -8.68
C PHE A 31 0.36 -5.33 -8.72
N ASP A 32 -0.18 -6.42 -8.15
CA ASP A 32 0.44 -7.75 -8.22
C ASP A 32 0.52 -8.25 -9.66
N ALA A 33 -0.54 -8.08 -10.45
CA ALA A 33 -0.54 -8.43 -11.88
C ALA A 33 0.52 -7.63 -12.64
N PHE A 34 0.62 -6.32 -12.40
CA PHE A 34 1.66 -5.47 -12.96
C PHE A 34 3.07 -5.95 -12.59
N LEU A 35 3.31 -6.35 -11.34
CA LEU A 35 4.62 -6.87 -10.93
C LEU A 35 4.98 -8.16 -11.65
N ILE A 36 4.02 -9.06 -11.87
CA ILE A 36 4.23 -10.30 -12.62
C ILE A 36 4.59 -10.00 -14.08
N GLU A 37 3.79 -9.18 -14.76
CA GLU A 37 4.05 -8.79 -16.16
C GLU A 37 5.42 -8.10 -16.30
N ARG A 38 5.77 -7.23 -15.33
CA ARG A 38 7.05 -6.54 -15.29
C ARG A 38 8.22 -7.51 -15.14
N ASP A 39 8.10 -8.52 -14.27
CA ASP A 39 9.15 -9.53 -14.07
C ASP A 39 9.37 -10.37 -15.33
N GLU A 40 8.29 -10.71 -16.06
CA GLU A 40 8.38 -11.42 -17.34
C GLU A 40 9.14 -10.60 -18.38
N LEU A 41 8.79 -9.32 -18.57
CA LEU A 41 9.49 -8.44 -19.51
C LEU A 41 10.95 -8.23 -19.13
N MET A 42 11.26 -8.11 -17.84
CA MET A 42 12.64 -7.90 -17.38
C MET A 42 13.56 -9.07 -17.70
N ARG A 43 13.04 -10.30 -17.79
CA ARG A 43 13.84 -11.50 -18.13
C ARG A 43 14.33 -11.48 -19.58
N ASP A 44 13.62 -10.78 -20.46
CA ASP A 44 13.94 -10.72 -21.89
C ASP A 44 14.81 -9.51 -22.26
N ILE A 45 15.19 -8.66 -21.28
CA ILE A 45 16.07 -7.51 -21.52
C ILE A 45 17.45 -8.00 -21.99
N GLN A 46 17.88 -7.51 -23.15
CA GLN A 46 19.22 -7.74 -23.68
C GLN A 46 20.29 -7.02 -22.83
N HIS A 47 21.47 -7.62 -22.72
CA HIS A 47 22.56 -7.09 -21.90
C HIS A 47 23.06 -5.71 -22.35
N GLU A 48 23.03 -5.43 -23.65
CA GLU A 48 23.51 -4.18 -24.23
C GLU A 48 22.34 -3.23 -24.48
N LEU A 49 22.23 -2.22 -23.61
CA LEU A 49 21.23 -1.15 -23.74
C LEU A 49 21.81 0.04 -24.51
N THR A 50 21.01 0.59 -25.42
CA THR A 50 21.29 1.88 -26.06
C THR A 50 21.22 3.03 -25.06
N ASP A 51 21.81 4.18 -25.39
CA ASP A 51 21.78 5.34 -24.48
C ASP A 51 20.36 5.87 -24.24
N GLN A 52 19.48 5.75 -25.24
CA GLN A 52 18.06 6.08 -25.08
C GLN A 52 17.36 5.14 -24.09
N GLU A 53 17.63 3.85 -24.16
CA GLU A 53 17.07 2.87 -23.23
C GLU A 53 17.60 3.08 -21.81
N LYS A 54 18.88 3.41 -21.65
CA LYS A 54 19.45 3.75 -20.34
C LYS A 54 18.74 4.95 -19.70
N GLU A 55 18.40 5.96 -20.50
CA GLU A 55 17.66 7.12 -19.97
C GLU A 55 16.26 6.73 -19.51
N LYS A 56 15.55 5.92 -20.29
CA LYS A 56 14.24 5.38 -19.89
C LYS A 56 14.31 4.52 -18.64
N ILE A 57 15.36 3.72 -18.47
CA ILE A 57 15.58 2.95 -17.24
C ILE A 57 15.76 3.89 -16.03
N LYS A 58 16.43 5.02 -16.19
CA LYS A 58 16.52 6.02 -15.10
C LYS A 58 15.14 6.60 -14.77
N GLU A 59 14.34 6.92 -15.78
CA GLU A 59 12.97 7.42 -15.59
C GLU A 59 12.09 6.38 -14.89
N ILE A 60 12.19 5.10 -15.26
CA ILE A 60 11.52 3.98 -14.59
C ILE A 60 11.92 3.93 -13.12
N ILE A 61 13.23 3.96 -12.82
CA ILE A 61 13.72 3.90 -11.42
C ILE A 61 13.20 5.09 -10.60
N GLN A 62 13.17 6.29 -11.17
CA GLN A 62 12.63 7.46 -10.48
C GLN A 62 11.13 7.32 -10.23
N THR A 63 10.38 6.82 -11.22
CA THR A 63 8.94 6.59 -11.11
C THR A 63 8.63 5.50 -10.08
N ASP A 64 9.38 4.39 -10.07
CA ASP A 64 9.28 3.31 -9.08
C ASP A 64 9.44 3.84 -7.65
N GLN A 65 10.43 4.74 -7.43
CA GLN A 65 10.62 5.36 -6.12
C GLN A 65 9.44 6.23 -5.70
N GLN A 66 8.80 6.92 -6.65
CA GLN A 66 7.62 7.73 -6.38
C GLN A 66 6.40 6.86 -6.08
N MET A 67 6.18 5.82 -6.88
CA MET A 67 5.13 4.82 -6.66
C MET A 67 5.25 4.17 -5.29
N ALA A 68 6.44 3.71 -4.90
CA ALA A 68 6.68 3.10 -3.60
C ALA A 68 6.32 4.03 -2.43
N LYS A 69 6.64 5.33 -2.56
CA LYS A 69 6.24 6.35 -1.57
C LYS A 69 4.73 6.51 -1.51
N GLN A 70 4.05 6.58 -2.66
CA GLN A 70 2.59 6.69 -2.71
C GLN A 70 1.91 5.47 -2.10
N LEU A 71 2.34 4.25 -2.46
CA LEU A 71 1.84 3.00 -1.89
C LEU A 71 2.04 2.95 -0.37
N THR A 72 3.17 3.44 0.13
CA THR A 72 3.42 3.56 1.58
C THR A 72 2.41 4.51 2.25
N VAL A 73 2.08 5.63 1.62
CA VAL A 73 1.05 6.55 2.13
C VAL A 73 -0.32 5.88 2.17
N ILE A 74 -0.71 5.19 1.08
CA ILE A 74 -1.96 4.45 0.98
C ILE A 74 -2.05 3.39 2.08
N GLN A 75 -1.01 2.56 2.22
CA GLN A 75 -0.93 1.52 3.25
C GLN A 75 -1.07 2.09 4.66
N ASN A 76 -0.41 3.22 4.95
CA ASN A 76 -0.52 3.88 6.24
C ASN A 76 -1.92 4.44 6.50
N GLY A 77 -2.60 4.96 5.46
CA GLY A 77 -4.00 5.37 5.52
C GLY A 77 -4.91 4.20 5.91
N ILE A 78 -4.82 3.09 5.19
CA ILE A 78 -5.60 1.86 5.47
C ILE A 78 -5.36 1.38 6.91
N LYS A 79 -4.09 1.38 7.36
CA LYS A 79 -3.74 1.00 8.73
C LYS A 79 -4.40 1.92 9.77
N ALA A 80 -4.42 3.23 9.52
CA ALA A 80 -5.06 4.19 10.41
C ALA A 80 -6.58 3.97 10.48
N ASP A 81 -7.22 3.67 9.36
CA ASP A 81 -8.66 3.38 9.30
C ASP A 81 -9.03 2.12 10.08
N ILE A 82 -8.25 1.04 9.92
CA ILE A 82 -8.42 -0.19 10.70
C ILE A 82 -8.32 0.11 12.21
N GLN A 83 -7.33 0.91 12.63
CA GLN A 83 -7.17 1.30 14.04
C GLN A 83 -8.35 2.15 14.54
N ALA A 84 -8.86 3.06 13.71
CA ALA A 84 -10.02 3.89 14.05
C ALA A 84 -11.29 3.02 14.23
N ILE A 85 -11.51 2.05 13.34
CA ILE A 85 -12.61 1.09 13.42
C ILE A 85 -12.50 0.25 14.71
N GLN A 86 -11.31 -0.26 15.03
CA GLN A 86 -11.08 -1.01 16.27
C GLN A 86 -11.38 -0.17 17.53
N LYS A 87 -10.88 1.07 17.59
CA LYS A 87 -11.16 2.01 18.69
C LYS A 87 -12.65 2.28 18.84
N LYS A 88 -13.38 2.45 17.72
CA LYS A 88 -14.83 2.66 17.72
C LYS A 88 -15.56 1.44 18.30
N LYS A 89 -15.17 0.21 17.91
CA LYS A 89 -15.73 -1.03 18.45
C LYS A 89 -15.52 -1.13 19.96
N THR A 90 -14.30 -0.88 20.46
CA THR A 90 -14.00 -0.91 21.90
C THR A 90 -14.84 0.11 22.68
N LYS A 91 -14.97 1.35 22.17
CA LYS A 91 -15.81 2.36 22.81
C LYS A 91 -17.28 1.94 22.87
N GLN A 92 -17.81 1.40 21.77
CA GLN A 92 -19.21 0.93 21.72
C GLN A 92 -19.47 -0.20 22.73
N LEU A 93 -18.54 -1.15 22.89
CA LEU A 93 -18.66 -2.21 23.89
C LEU A 93 -18.66 -1.64 25.33
N ASN A 94 -17.83 -0.64 25.62
CA ASN A 94 -17.80 0.02 26.93
C ASN A 94 -19.10 0.77 27.25
N TYR A 95 -19.76 1.38 26.24
CA TYR A 95 -21.05 2.04 26.43
C TYR A 95 -22.21 1.04 26.56
N GLN A 96 -22.15 -0.10 25.85
CA GLN A 96 -23.19 -1.14 25.95
C GLN A 96 -23.09 -1.95 27.25
N ASN A 97 -21.89 -2.11 27.82
CA ASN A 97 -21.71 -2.83 29.07
C ASN A 97 -20.78 -2.07 30.05
N PRO A 98 -21.25 -0.97 30.66
CA PRO A 98 -20.45 -0.18 31.60
C PRO A 98 -20.04 -0.95 32.87
N TYR A 99 -20.65 -2.12 33.11
CA TYR A 99 -20.34 -2.98 34.25
C TYR A 99 -19.48 -4.19 33.87
N GLN A 100 -19.08 -4.36 32.61
CA GLN A 100 -18.09 -5.36 32.26
C GLN A 100 -16.75 -4.89 32.84
N PRO A 101 -16.20 -5.53 33.89
CA PRO A 101 -14.91 -5.12 34.38
C PRO A 101 -13.91 -5.44 33.27
N MET A 102 -13.28 -4.42 32.69
CA MET A 102 -11.99 -4.59 32.05
C MET A 102 -11.02 -5.03 33.15
N THR A 103 -10.99 -6.33 33.42
CA THR A 103 -10.04 -6.92 34.36
C THR A 103 -8.67 -6.83 33.71
N SER A 104 -7.98 -5.70 33.85
CA SER A 104 -6.54 -5.66 33.56
C SER A 104 -5.69 -5.86 34.82
N ASP A 105 -6.24 -5.78 36.04
CA ASP A 105 -5.61 -6.28 37.28
C ASP A 105 -6.52 -6.03 38.50
N GLY A 106 -7.69 -6.67 38.47
CA GLY A 106 -8.56 -7.08 39.61
C GLY A 106 -8.52 -6.41 41.00
N VAL A 107 -8.28 -5.10 41.16
CA VAL A 107 -8.35 -4.45 42.48
C VAL A 107 -9.54 -3.50 42.55
N TYR A 108 -10.66 -4.01 43.07
CA TYR A 108 -11.80 -3.20 43.50
C TYR A 108 -11.48 -2.56 44.87
N TYR A 109 -11.26 -1.25 44.90
CA TYR A 109 -11.18 -0.49 46.14
C TYR A 109 -12.58 -0.16 46.65
N ASP A 110 -13.07 -0.91 47.65
CA ASP A 110 -14.22 -0.49 48.44
C ASP A 110 -13.80 0.62 49.42
N LYS A 111 -14.24 1.86 49.17
CA LYS A 111 -14.01 3.02 50.06
C LYS A 111 -15.29 3.48 50.75
N ARG A 112 -16.16 2.56 51.19
CA ARG A 112 -17.26 2.89 52.12
C ARG A 112 -16.91 2.43 53.53
N LYS A 113 -16.37 3.32 54.35
CA LYS A 113 -16.50 3.29 55.81
C LYS A 113 -16.76 4.70 56.31
#